data_AF-A0A915KJK6-F1
#
_entry.id   AF-A0A915KJK6-F1
#
_cell.length_a   1.000
_cell.length_b   1.000
_cell.length_c   1.000
_cell.angle_alpha   90.00
_cell.angle_beta   90.00
_cell.angle_gamma   90.00
#
_symmetry.space_group_name_H-M   'P 1'
#
loop_
_entity.id
_entity.type
_entity.pdbx_description
1 polymer ?
#
loop_
_entity_poly.entity_id
_entity_poly.type
_entity_poly.pdbx_seq_one_letter_code
_entity_poly.pdbx_strand_id
1 'polypeptide(L)' 'MRRNLVTNKELVILVGDFNTPSHLDWVNENVADHCGWAFNFPVTSHLEQLQFMDTYRYLNGYILHPGNTWS' A
#
# COMPACT_ATOMS: atom_id res chain seq x y z
N MET A 1 -11.60 23.55 0.96
CA MET A 1 -11.52 23.11 -0.45
C MET A 1 -10.68 21.85 -0.52
N ARG A 2 -11.24 20.72 -0.94
CA ARG A 2 -10.43 19.55 -1.32
C ARG A 2 -9.89 19.82 -2.72
N ARG A 3 -8.59 20.08 -2.85
CA ARG A 3 -7.92 20.12 -4.16
C ARG A 3 -7.79 18.68 -4.65
N ASN A 4 -8.57 18.31 -5.66
CA ASN A 4 -8.33 17.09 -6.42
C ASN A 4 -7.00 17.26 -7.15
N LEU A 5 -5.97 16.52 -6.75
CA LEU A 5 -4.67 16.50 -7.43
C LEU A 5 -4.76 15.88 -8.84
N VAL A 6 -5.88 15.23 -9.17
CA VAL A 6 -6.07 14.41 -10.37
C VAL A 6 -6.58 15.21 -11.59
N THR A 7 -6.81 16.51 -11.48
CA THR A 7 -7.23 17.35 -12.63
C THR A 7 -6.08 17.97 -13.42
N ASN A 8 -4.84 17.86 -12.93
CA ASN A 8 -3.65 18.30 -13.65
C ASN A 8 -2.98 17.07 -14.30
N LYS A 9 -2.54 17.20 -15.56
CA LYS A 9 -1.76 16.17 -16.31
C LYS A 9 -0.34 15.96 -15.73
N GLU A 10 -0.18 16.09 -14.42
CA GLU A 10 1.10 16.04 -13.73
C GLU A 10 1.35 14.62 -13.24
N LEU A 11 2.53 14.08 -13.58
CA LEU A 11 2.99 12.81 -13.04
C LEU A 11 3.43 13.04 -11.59
N VAL A 12 2.77 12.36 -10.65
CA VAL A 12 3.13 12.41 -9.22
C VAL A 12 3.79 11.10 -8.83
N ILE A 13 4.97 11.21 -8.23
CA ILE A 13 5.66 10.10 -7.58
C ILE A 13 5.66 10.39 -6.07
N LEU A 14 5.05 9.51 -5.29
CA LEU A 14 5.01 9.58 -3.84
C LEU A 14 5.90 8.48 -3.27
N VAL A 15 6.92 8.86 -2.51
CA VAL A 15 7.91 7.95 -1.92
C VAL A 15 8.30 8.44 -0.53
N GLY A 16 8.74 7.52 0.33
CA GLY A 16 9.19 7.81 1.68
C GLY A 16 8.92 6.63 2.61
N ASP A 17 9.26 6.82 3.88
CA ASP A 17 8.84 5.92 4.95
C ASP A 17 7.45 6.34 5.44
N PHE A 18 6.43 5.53 5.14
CA PHE A 18 5.07 5.81 5.60
C PHE A 18 4.80 5.27 7.00
N ASN A 19 5.72 4.47 7.55
CA ASN A 19 5.56 3.78 8.83
C ASN A 19 4.22 3.02 8.93
N THR A 20 3.76 2.50 7.79
CA THR A 20 2.52 1.73 7.65
C THR A 20 2.71 0.69 6.55
N PRO A 21 2.30 -0.58 6.75
CA PRO A 21 2.33 -1.59 5.71
C PRO A 21 1.41 -1.29 4.52
N SER A 22 1.64 -2.00 3.40
CA SER A 22 0.67 -2.01 2.30
C SER A 22 -0.57 -2.78 2.73
N HIS A 23 -1.76 -2.27 2.38
CA HIS A 23 -3.03 -2.97 2.55
C HIS A 23 -3.10 -4.27 1.73
N LEU A 24 -2.19 -4.44 0.77
CA LEU A 24 -2.02 -5.65 -0.04
C LEU A 24 -1.18 -6.73 0.66
N ASP A 25 -0.51 -6.39 1.78
CA ASP A 25 0.41 -7.31 2.47
C ASP A 25 -0.21 -8.03 3.65
N TRP A 26 -1.28 -7.54 4.27
CA TRP A 26 -1.89 -8.12 5.47
C TRP A 26 -3.27 -8.68 5.17
N VAL A 27 -3.29 -9.77 4.40
CA VAL A 27 -4.50 -10.41 3.88
C VAL A 27 -4.73 -11.77 4.52
N ASN A 28 -5.90 -12.37 4.30
CA ASN A 28 -6.26 -13.65 4.95
C ASN A 28 -5.31 -14.79 4.56
N GLU A 29 -4.74 -14.73 3.37
CA GLU A 29 -3.87 -15.73 2.78
C GLU A 29 -2.50 -15.83 3.47
N ASN A 30 -2.06 -14.79 4.18
CA ASN A 30 -0.75 -14.74 4.83
C ASN A 30 -0.80 -14.32 6.31
N VAL A 31 -1.96 -14.47 6.98
CA VAL A 31 -2.09 -14.16 8.42
C VAL A 31 -1.12 -14.94 9.31
N ALA A 32 -0.62 -16.10 8.86
CA ALA A 32 0.39 -16.88 9.57
C ALA A 32 1.71 -16.10 9.75
N ASP A 33 2.03 -15.21 8.82
CA ASP A 33 3.20 -14.33 8.86
C ASP A 33 2.94 -13.07 9.71
N HIS A 34 1.66 -12.81 10.05
CA HIS A 34 1.17 -11.58 10.66
C HIS A 34 0.48 -11.81 12.02
N CYS A 35 0.97 -12.78 12.80
CA CYS A 35 0.43 -13.10 14.13
C CYS A 35 -1.08 -13.44 14.15
N GLY A 36 -1.63 -13.93 13.04
CA GLY A 36 -3.05 -14.25 12.88
C GLY A 36 -3.93 -13.07 12.46
N TRP A 37 -3.35 -11.95 12.04
CA TRP A 37 -4.08 -10.73 11.68
C TRP A 37 -4.11 -10.47 10.18
N ALA A 38 -5.31 -10.19 9.67
CA ALA A 38 -5.51 -9.48 8.42
C ALA A 38 -5.96 -8.04 8.75
N PHE A 39 -5.37 -7.06 8.09
CA PHE A 39 -5.64 -5.65 8.40
C PHE A 39 -5.59 -4.78 7.14
N ASN A 40 -6.63 -3.97 6.96
CA ASN A 40 -6.71 -3.03 5.86
C ASN A 40 -6.08 -1.69 6.28
N PHE A 41 -4.82 -1.46 5.90
CA PHE A 41 -4.08 -0.24 6.26
C PHE A 41 -4.63 1.00 5.55
N PRO A 42 -5.31 1.93 6.26
CA PRO A 42 -6.13 2.96 5.63
C PRO A 42 -5.34 3.94 4.76
N VAL A 43 -4.06 4.18 5.06
CA VAL A 43 -3.20 5.09 4.30
C VAL A 43 -3.02 4.58 2.87
N THR A 44 -2.58 3.33 2.72
CA THR A 44 -2.28 2.77 1.40
C THR A 44 -3.55 2.42 0.63
N SER A 45 -4.63 2.01 1.31
CA SER A 45 -5.93 1.83 0.65
C SER A 45 -6.49 3.16 0.11
N HIS A 46 -6.27 4.27 0.84
CA HIS A 46 -6.70 5.58 0.35
C HIS A 46 -5.87 6.06 -0.84
N LEU A 47 -4.58 5.74 -0.88
CA LEU A 47 -3.72 6.05 -2.03
C LEU A 47 -4.19 5.30 -3.29
N GLU A 48 -4.55 4.03 -3.18
CA GLU A 48 -5.13 3.26 -4.29
C GLU A 48 -6.44 3.90 -4.79
N GLN A 49 -7.33 4.35 -3.87
CA GLN A 49 -8.55 5.09 -4.23
C GLN A 49 -8.28 6.41 -4.96
N LEU A 50 -7.13 7.04 -4.68
CA LEU A 50 -6.63 8.24 -5.38
C LEU A 50 -5.89 7.89 -6.69
N GLN A 51 -5.95 6.63 -7.13
CA GLN A 51 -5.33 6.11 -8.35
C GLN A 51 -3.79 6.09 -8.32
N PHE A 52 -3.19 6.10 -7.14
CA PHE A 52 -1.77 5.76 -7.00
C PHE A 52 -1.58 4.25 -7.16
N MET A 53 -0.44 3.87 -7.74
CA MET A 53 -0.02 2.49 -7.88
C MET A 53 1.13 2.19 -6.93
N ASP A 54 1.02 1.12 -6.15
CA ASP A 54 2.12 0.54 -5.40
C ASP A 54 3.07 -0.17 -6.40
N THR A 55 4.16 0.51 -6.75
CA THR A 55 5.11 0.05 -7.77
C THR A 55 5.86 -1.21 -7.33
N TYR A 56 6.05 -1.42 -6.03
CA TYR A 56 6.70 -2.63 -5.53
C TYR A 56 5.78 -3.84 -5.70
N ARG A 57 4.49 -3.70 -5.38
CA ARG A 57 3.48 -4.77 -5.57
C ARG A 57 3.15 -5.06 -7.01
N TYR A 58 3.27 -4.06 -7.89
CA TYR A 58 3.16 -4.27 -9.34
C TYR A 58 4.20 -5.28 -9.86
N LEU A 59 5.40 -5.28 -9.28
CA LEU A 59 6.50 -6.15 -9.71
C LEU A 59 6.66 -7.41 -8.85
N ASN A 60 6.21 -7.38 -7.59
CA ASN A 60 6.50 -8.41 -6.59
C ASN A 60 5.23 -8.85 -5.85
N GLY A 61 4.87 -10.12 -5.98
CA GLY A 61 3.76 -10.71 -5.22
C GLY A 61 4.06 -10.81 -3.72
N TYR A 62 3.05 -10.54 -2.89
CA TYR A 62 3.19 -10.44 -1.42
C TYR A 62 3.58 -11.75 -0.72
N ILE A 63 3.35 -12.91 -1.35
CA ILE A 63 3.70 -14.23 -0.78
C ILE A 63 5.20 -14.49 -0.83
N LEU A 64 5.81 -14.36 -2.02
CA LEU A 64 7.24 -14.64 -2.21
C LEU A 64 8.13 -13.47 -1.78
N HIS A 65 7.57 -12.26 -1.76
CA HIS A 65 8.29 -11.02 -1.48
C HIS A 65 7.48 -10.16 -0.49
N PRO A 66 7.44 -10.54 0.81
CA PRO A 66 6.65 -9.83 1.81
C PRO A 66 7.14 -8.39 1.99
N GLY A 67 6.20 -7.45 2.10
CA GLY A 67 6.46 -6.02 2.30
C GLY A 67 6.65 -5.67 3.77
N ASN A 68 7.61 -6.31 4.44
CA ASN A 68 7.82 -6.11 5.87
C ASN A 68 8.42 -4.72 6.14
N THR A 69 7.78 -3.99 7.05
CA THR A 69 8.24 -2.72 7.60
C THR A 69 8.81 -2.97 9.01
N TRP A 70 9.29 -1.93 9.70
CA TRP A 70 9.74 -2.01 11.10
C TRP A 70 8.63 -2.27 12.14
N SER A 71 7.42 -2.59 11.70
CA SER A 71 6.18 -2.77 12.47
C SER A 71 5.69 -4.19 12.46
#